data_AF-A0A9E1DXV8-F1
#
_entry.id   AF-A0A9E1DXV8-F1
#
_cell.length_a   1.000
_cell.length_b   1.000
_cell.length_c   1.000
_cell.angle_alpha   90.00
_cell.angle_beta   90.00
_cell.angle_gamma   90.00
#
_symmetry.space_group_name_H-M   'P 1'
#
loop_
_entity.id
_entity.type
_entity.pdbx_description
1 polymer ?
#
loop_
_entity_poly.entity_id
_entity_poly.type
_entity_poly.pdbx_seq_one_letter_code
_entity_poly.pdbx_strand_id
1 'polypeptide(L)'
;MKTEERRVVEIVVRSQDQANEEEFDGLPVVEVLKPRLIVMSKGEEGEEKEIELPDVRLLGEDGEDDGGLRVHGPDRAKTWKKVSEWIQDIVIDNHPVIQEKRHQNRVKAESSYLYGQEDPELYEWQEDEEILEEMRPQYSSLRNQLVEQIGNPTRSDFAELYPHKYDDPGLSEQARRTVRDLKAVFGSDILIKA
;
A
#
# COMPACT_ATOMS: atom_id res chain seq x y z
N MET A 1 -8.30 10.46 24.55
CA MET A 1 -7.18 9.54 24.30
C MET A 1 -6.05 10.35 23.71
N LYS A 2 -4.83 10.29 24.26
CA LYS A 2 -3.66 10.84 23.55
C LYS A 2 -3.37 9.86 22.41
N THR A 3 -3.52 10.29 21.17
CA THR A 3 -3.09 9.50 20.02
C THR A 3 -1.57 9.42 20.11
N GLU A 4 -1.03 8.22 20.29
CA GLU A 4 0.42 8.01 20.20
C GLU A 4 0.85 8.45 18.81
N GLU A 5 1.67 9.49 18.74
CA GLU A 5 2.23 9.95 17.47
C GLU A 5 3.16 8.85 16.96
N ARG A 6 2.77 8.16 15.90
CA ARG A 6 3.56 7.08 15.29
C ARG A 6 4.22 7.63 14.04
N ARG A 7 5.44 7.16 13.76
CA ARG A 7 6.14 7.45 12.50
C ARG A 7 6.62 6.16 11.87
N VAL A 8 6.48 6.09 10.55
CA VAL A 8 7.09 5.03 9.75
C VAL A 8 8.56 5.37 9.58
N VAL A 9 9.45 4.40 9.82
CA VAL A 9 10.89 4.65 9.89
C VAL A 9 11.60 4.00 8.72
N GLU A 10 11.35 2.71 8.51
CA GLU A 10 12.14 1.88 7.62
C GLU A 10 11.34 0.63 7.23
N ILE A 11 11.68 0.04 6.09
CA ILE A 11 11.31 -1.34 5.76
C ILE A 11 12.55 -2.23 5.77
N VAL A 12 12.45 -3.36 6.47
CA VAL A 12 13.47 -4.40 6.48
C VAL A 12 12.94 -5.58 5.68
N VAL A 13 13.68 -6.01 4.66
CA VAL A 13 13.33 -7.19 3.87
C VAL A 13 14.34 -8.27 4.18
N ARG A 14 13.85 -9.40 4.73
CA ARG A 14 14.67 -10.59 4.94
C ARG A 14 14.39 -11.60 3.86
N SER A 15 15.43 -12.22 3.32
CA SER A 15 15.29 -13.33 2.39
C SER A 15 15.28 -14.66 3.13
N GLN A 16 14.49 -15.59 2.61
CA GLN A 16 14.57 -16.99 2.98
C GLN A 16 14.63 -17.83 1.70
N ASP A 17 15.77 -18.45 1.47
CA ASP A 17 15.94 -19.42 0.39
C ASP A 17 14.94 -20.55 0.58
N GLN A 18 14.19 -20.88 -0.46
CA GLN A 18 13.41 -22.11 -0.48
C GLN A 18 14.25 -23.18 -1.17
N ALA A 19 14.52 -24.26 -0.44
CA ALA A 19 15.16 -25.43 -1.01
C ALA A 19 14.17 -26.13 -1.96
N ASN A 20 14.07 -25.65 -3.21
CA ASN A 20 13.63 -26.31 -4.45
C ASN A 20 12.35 -27.20 -4.46
N GLU A 21 11.47 -27.16 -3.47
CA GLU A 21 10.30 -28.07 -3.44
C GLU A 21 8.94 -27.38 -3.65
N GLU A 22 8.87 -26.04 -3.64
CA GLU A 22 7.61 -25.30 -3.83
C GLU A 22 7.53 -24.71 -5.24
N GLU A 23 6.54 -25.16 -6.02
CA GLU A 23 6.21 -24.60 -7.33
C GLU A 23 4.95 -23.75 -7.22
N PHE A 24 4.91 -22.65 -7.96
CA PHE A 24 3.70 -21.83 -8.12
C PHE A 24 3.42 -21.59 -9.59
N ASP A 25 2.22 -21.99 -10.04
CA ASP A 25 1.81 -21.94 -11.46
C ASP A 25 2.82 -22.60 -12.42
N GLY A 26 3.50 -23.66 -11.94
CA GLY A 26 4.50 -24.41 -12.71
C GLY A 26 5.90 -23.81 -12.72
N LEU A 27 6.13 -22.69 -12.02
CA LEU A 27 7.45 -22.08 -11.86
C LEU A 27 8.04 -22.37 -10.47
N PRO A 28 9.35 -22.63 -10.36
CA PRO A 28 9.99 -22.85 -9.07
C PRO A 28 10.02 -21.55 -8.26
N VAL A 29 9.61 -21.64 -6.99
CA VAL A 29 9.82 -20.57 -6.01
C VAL A 29 11.28 -20.67 -5.53
N VAL A 30 12.10 -19.70 -5.94
CA VAL A 30 13.54 -19.70 -5.64
C VAL A 30 13.80 -19.09 -4.26
N GLU A 31 13.07 -18.03 -3.94
CA GLU A 31 13.28 -17.25 -2.73
C GLU A 31 11.97 -16.62 -2.25
N VAL A 32 11.80 -16.50 -0.93
CA VAL A 32 10.70 -15.77 -0.33
C VAL A 32 11.24 -14.58 0.45
N LEU A 33 10.85 -13.39 0.01
CA LEU A 33 11.11 -12.15 0.72
C LEU A 33 10.05 -11.97 1.82
N LYS A 34 10.52 -11.68 3.02
CA LYS A 34 9.72 -11.43 4.22
C LYS A 34 9.85 -9.97 4.64
N PRO A 35 9.10 -9.06 3.98
CA PRO A 35 9.15 -7.64 4.30
C PRO A 35 8.53 -7.36 5.66
N ARG A 36 9.14 -6.41 6.38
CA ARG A 36 8.68 -5.98 7.70
C ARG A 36 8.82 -4.47 7.83
N LEU A 37 7.76 -3.83 8.32
CA LEU A 37 7.70 -2.40 8.53
C LEU A 37 8.13 -2.07 9.95
N ILE A 38 9.09 -1.16 10.11
CA ILE A 38 9.49 -0.65 11.42
C ILE A 38 8.78 0.69 11.67
N VAL A 39 8.01 0.73 12.74
CA VAL A 39 7.26 1.91 13.19
C VAL A 39 7.75 2.31 14.56
N MET A 40 8.09 3.59 14.72
CA MET A 40 8.44 4.16 16.02
C MET A 40 7.22 4.87 16.62
N SER A 41 6.92 4.58 17.89
CA SER A 41 5.99 5.38 18.69
C SER A 41 6.75 6.50 19.41
N LYS A 42 6.23 7.73 19.39
CA LYS A 42 6.73 8.81 20.23
C LYS A 42 6.13 8.66 21.64
N GLY A 43 6.81 7.88 22.48
CA GLY A 43 6.63 7.77 23.94
C GLY A 43 7.96 7.97 24.68
N GLU A 44 7.95 7.95 26.02
CA GLU A 44 9.14 8.23 26.86
C GLU A 44 10.34 7.29 26.60
N GLU A 45 10.15 6.15 25.94
CA GLU A 45 11.23 5.20 25.59
C GLU A 45 11.36 4.90 24.08
N GLY A 46 10.56 5.54 23.20
CA GLY A 46 10.70 5.37 21.74
C GLY A 46 10.67 3.91 21.27
N GLU A 47 9.65 3.15 21.66
CA GLU A 47 9.58 1.72 21.31
C GLU A 47 9.45 1.52 19.80
N GLU A 48 10.37 0.74 19.24
CA GLU A 48 10.28 0.24 17.88
C GLU A 48 9.32 -0.95 17.83
N LYS A 49 8.32 -0.84 16.95
CA LYS A 49 7.38 -1.91 16.66
C LYS A 49 7.62 -2.41 15.25
N GLU A 50 7.90 -3.70 15.14
CA GLU A 50 7.97 -4.42 13.88
C GLU A 50 6.56 -4.91 13.49
N ILE A 51 6.19 -4.66 12.25
CA ILE A 51 4.91 -5.08 11.68
C ILE A 51 5.21 -5.96 10.48
N GLU A 52 4.69 -7.19 10.50
CA GLU A 52 4.85 -8.12 9.39
C GLU A 52 4.00 -7.67 8.19
N LEU A 53 4.64 -7.66 7.02
CA LEU A 53 3.97 -7.43 5.73
C LEU A 53 3.81 -8.78 5.00
N PRO A 54 2.93 -8.85 3.99
CA PRO A 54 2.76 -10.06 3.20
C PRO A 54 4.08 -10.53 2.57
N ASP A 55 4.33 -11.83 2.63
CA ASP A 55 5.48 -12.46 1.98
C ASP A 55 5.42 -12.27 0.45
N VAL A 56 6.59 -12.10 -0.17
CA VAL A 56 6.74 -11.88 -1.61
C VAL A 56 7.62 -12.97 -2.20
N ARG A 57 7.05 -13.78 -3.09
CA ARG A 57 7.76 -14.87 -3.76
C ARG A 57 8.54 -14.37 -4.97
N LEU A 58 9.78 -14.84 -5.10
CA LEU A 58 10.61 -14.71 -6.30
C LEU A 58 10.58 -16.05 -7.05
N LEU A 59 10.10 -15.98 -8.28
CA LEU A 59 9.94 -17.12 -9.18
C LEU A 59 11.13 -17.18 -10.13
N GLY A 60 11.62 -18.37 -10.43
CA GLY A 60 12.58 -18.58 -11.52
C GLY A 60 11.88 -18.47 -12.87
N GLU A 61 12.57 -17.93 -13.89
CA GLU A 61 12.08 -17.97 -15.27
C GLU A 61 12.36 -19.32 -15.95
N ASP A 62 11.39 -19.84 -16.69
CA ASP A 62 11.56 -21.01 -17.56
C ASP A 62 12.26 -20.57 -18.86
N GLY A 63 13.58 -20.76 -18.97
CA GLY A 63 14.32 -20.53 -20.22
C GLY A 63 15.85 -20.52 -20.07
N GLU A 64 16.56 -20.88 -21.13
CA GLU A 64 18.03 -20.97 -21.22
C GLU A 64 18.79 -19.62 -21.16
N ASP A 65 18.12 -18.50 -20.88
CA ASP A 65 18.76 -17.20 -20.69
C ASP A 65 18.91 -16.89 -19.18
N ASP A 66 20.18 -16.73 -18.78
CA ASP A 66 20.70 -16.37 -17.45
C ASP A 66 19.69 -15.85 -16.40
N GLY A 67 19.33 -16.69 -15.43
CA GLY A 67 19.21 -16.33 -14.00
C GLY A 67 18.23 -15.23 -13.59
N GLY A 68 17.22 -14.91 -14.39
CA GLY A 68 16.22 -13.90 -14.06
C GLY A 68 15.27 -14.36 -12.95
N LEU A 69 15.33 -13.72 -11.78
CA LEU A 69 14.31 -13.84 -10.75
C LEU A 69 13.17 -12.85 -11.03
N ARG A 70 11.94 -13.36 -11.12
CA ARG A 70 10.74 -12.53 -11.29
C ARG A 70 9.93 -12.48 -10.00
N VAL A 71 9.60 -11.28 -9.56
CA VAL A 71 8.68 -11.07 -8.44
C VAL A 71 7.26 -11.52 -8.83
N HIS A 72 6.64 -12.36 -8.01
CA HIS A 72 5.25 -12.76 -8.18
C HIS A 72 4.31 -11.55 -7.99
N GLY A 73 3.61 -11.17 -9.08
CA GLY A 73 2.83 -9.93 -9.18
C GLY A 73 1.78 -9.75 -8.08
N PRO A 74 0.89 -10.75 -7.82
CA PRO A 74 -0.11 -10.67 -6.78
C PRO A 74 0.46 -10.46 -5.37
N ASP A 75 1.62 -11.04 -5.05
CA ASP A 75 2.24 -10.84 -3.74
C ASP A 75 2.82 -9.43 -3.62
N ARG A 76 3.49 -8.94 -4.67
CA ARG A 76 3.89 -7.53 -4.77
C ARG A 76 2.71 -6.58 -4.54
N ALA A 77 1.57 -6.82 -5.20
CA ALA A 77 0.36 -6.00 -5.01
C ALA A 77 -0.19 -6.05 -3.58
N LYS A 78 -0.19 -7.23 -2.92
CA LYS A 78 -0.60 -7.37 -1.51
C LYS A 78 0.30 -6.53 -0.60
N THR A 79 1.61 -6.60 -0.78
CA THR A 79 2.59 -5.87 0.03
C THR A 79 2.42 -4.37 -0.15
N TRP A 80 2.36 -3.89 -1.39
CA TRP A 80 2.14 -2.47 -1.68
C TRP A 80 0.82 -1.94 -1.09
N LYS A 81 -0.27 -2.71 -1.22
CA LYS A 81 -1.54 -2.37 -0.57
C LYS A 81 -1.40 -2.29 0.94
N LYS A 82 -0.73 -3.26 1.56
CA LYS A 82 -0.63 -3.28 3.02
C LYS A 82 0.19 -2.11 3.55
N VAL A 83 1.23 -1.73 2.83
CA VAL A 83 2.03 -0.55 3.14
C VAL A 83 1.20 0.73 2.99
N SER A 84 0.41 0.88 1.93
CA SER A 84 -0.44 2.07 1.76
C SER A 84 -1.47 2.22 2.88
N GLU A 85 -2.05 1.10 3.34
CA GLU A 85 -2.96 1.09 4.50
C GLU A 85 -2.26 1.61 5.77
N TRP A 86 -1.01 1.19 6.02
CA TRP A 86 -0.25 1.64 7.18
C TRP A 86 0.15 3.11 7.12
N ILE A 87 0.57 3.62 5.96
CA ILE A 87 0.87 5.04 5.80
C ILE A 87 -0.39 5.88 6.00
N GLN A 88 -1.53 5.40 5.48
CA GLN A 88 -2.79 6.07 5.70
C GLN A 88 -3.10 6.16 7.20
N ASP A 89 -3.03 5.05 7.94
CA ASP A 89 -3.32 5.01 9.39
C ASP A 89 -2.34 5.85 10.22
N ILE A 90 -1.05 5.77 9.90
CA ILE A 90 0.02 6.38 10.73
C ILE A 90 0.20 7.86 10.41
N VAL A 91 0.20 8.23 9.13
CA VAL A 91 0.57 9.58 8.67
C VAL A 91 -0.67 10.40 8.31
N ILE A 92 -1.48 9.89 7.39
CA ILE A 92 -2.57 10.66 6.76
C ILE A 92 -3.71 10.90 7.74
N ASP A 93 -4.17 9.85 8.42
CA ASP A 93 -5.30 9.89 9.36
C ASP A 93 -4.96 10.69 10.63
N ASN A 94 -3.67 10.87 10.92
CA ASN A 94 -3.18 11.69 12.02
C ASN A 94 -2.87 13.14 11.64
N HIS A 95 -2.99 13.50 10.35
CA HIS A 95 -2.72 14.86 9.90
C HIS A 95 -3.81 15.84 10.40
N PRO A 96 -3.47 16.95 11.08
CA PRO A 96 -4.46 17.84 11.71
C PRO A 96 -5.51 18.39 10.74
N VAL A 97 -5.09 18.79 9.54
CA VAL A 97 -6.00 19.34 8.51
C VAL A 97 -6.99 18.28 8.03
N ILE A 98 -6.53 17.03 7.86
CA ILE A 98 -7.38 15.92 7.41
C ILE A 98 -8.39 15.57 8.50
N GLN A 99 -7.95 15.53 9.77
CA GLN A 99 -8.84 15.29 10.91
C GLN A 99 -9.93 16.35 11.01
N GLU A 100 -9.58 17.63 10.87
CA GLU A 100 -10.53 18.73 10.90
C GLU A 100 -11.54 18.63 9.74
N LYS A 101 -11.09 18.41 8.50
CA LYS A 101 -11.99 18.26 7.35
C LYS A 101 -12.89 17.02 7.48
N ARG A 102 -12.39 15.91 8.03
CA ARG A 102 -13.21 14.71 8.34
C ARG A 102 -14.25 14.99 9.44
N HIS A 103 -13.89 15.78 10.45
CA HIS A 103 -14.84 16.22 11.46
C HIS A 103 -15.96 17.06 10.83
N GLN A 104 -15.61 18.00 9.95
CA GLN A 104 -16.58 18.81 9.20
C GLN A 104 -17.48 17.94 8.31
N ASN A 105 -16.94 16.92 7.64
CA ASN A 105 -17.75 15.96 6.89
C ASN A 105 -18.80 15.28 7.77
N ARG A 106 -18.42 14.84 8.98
CA ARG A 106 -19.36 14.22 9.91
C ARG A 106 -20.49 15.19 10.29
N VAL A 107 -20.16 16.43 10.65
CA VAL A 107 -21.15 17.47 11.00
C VAL A 107 -22.07 17.76 9.81
N LYS A 108 -21.51 17.90 8.59
CA LYS A 108 -22.29 18.11 7.36
C LYS A 108 -23.23 16.94 7.08
N ALA A 109 -22.74 15.70 7.13
CA ALA A 109 -23.53 14.50 6.88
C ALA A 109 -24.67 14.35 7.90
N GLU A 110 -24.40 14.59 9.20
CA GLU A 110 -25.42 14.59 10.25
C GLU A 110 -26.49 15.66 9.99
N SER A 111 -26.07 16.87 9.62
CA SER A 111 -27.01 17.97 9.31
C SER A 111 -27.86 17.68 8.08
N SER A 112 -27.28 17.17 6.98
CA SER A 112 -28.03 16.84 5.77
C SER A 112 -29.07 15.75 6.03
N TYR A 113 -28.69 14.71 6.78
CA TYR A 113 -29.61 13.66 7.21
C TYR A 113 -30.78 14.19 8.06
N LEU A 114 -30.51 15.09 9.02
CA LEU A 114 -31.53 15.65 9.91
C LEU A 114 -32.50 16.60 9.20
N TYR A 115 -32.01 17.36 8.22
CA TYR A 115 -32.79 18.39 7.53
C TYR A 115 -33.28 17.97 6.14
N GLY A 116 -33.04 16.71 5.74
CA GLY A 116 -33.47 16.18 4.44
C GLY A 116 -32.88 16.96 3.26
N GLN A 117 -31.65 17.44 3.39
CA GLN A 117 -30.96 18.13 2.31
C GLN A 117 -30.41 17.10 1.30
N GLU A 118 -30.16 17.53 0.07
CA GLU A 118 -29.47 16.67 -0.92
C GLU A 118 -28.08 16.25 -0.43
N ASP A 119 -27.56 15.16 -1.02
CA ASP A 119 -26.28 14.56 -0.67
C ASP A 119 -25.17 15.63 -0.63
N PRO A 120 -24.63 15.93 0.56
CA PRO A 120 -23.67 17.02 0.69
C PRO A 120 -22.36 16.61 0.03
N GLU A 121 -21.70 17.55 -0.65
CA GLU A 121 -20.34 17.34 -1.13
C GLU A 121 -19.39 17.17 0.08
N LEU A 122 -18.87 15.96 0.23
CA LEU A 122 -17.97 15.57 1.33
C LEU A 122 -16.53 15.65 0.85
N TYR A 123 -15.64 16.09 1.73
CA TYR A 123 -14.21 16.09 1.49
C TYR A 123 -13.66 14.66 1.35
N GLU A 124 -12.92 14.40 0.27
CA GLU A 124 -12.12 13.19 0.09
C GLU A 124 -10.63 13.53 0.22
N TRP A 125 -9.94 12.90 1.17
CA TRP A 125 -8.51 13.19 1.40
C TRP A 125 -7.63 12.77 0.22
N GLN A 126 -8.06 11.76 -0.55
CA GLN A 126 -7.37 11.31 -1.75
C GLN A 126 -7.29 12.39 -2.84
N GLU A 127 -8.13 13.42 -2.76
CA GLU A 127 -8.19 14.53 -3.72
C GLU A 127 -7.41 15.76 -3.24
N ASP A 128 -6.90 15.74 -2.00
CA ASP A 128 -6.19 16.86 -1.37
C ASP A 128 -4.70 16.87 -1.70
N GLU A 129 -4.38 17.08 -2.98
CA GLU A 129 -3.02 16.92 -3.50
C GLU A 129 -1.99 17.83 -2.80
N GLU A 130 -2.38 19.04 -2.40
CA GLU A 130 -1.50 19.97 -1.67
C GLU A 130 -1.01 19.38 -0.35
N ILE A 131 -1.93 18.83 0.44
CA ILE A 131 -1.60 18.18 1.73
C ILE A 131 -0.85 16.87 1.50
N LEU A 132 -1.20 16.10 0.47
CA LEU A 132 -0.49 14.87 0.14
C LEU A 132 0.96 15.13 -0.28
N GLU A 133 1.22 16.16 -1.09
CA GLU A 133 2.57 16.60 -1.47
C GLU A 133 3.42 17.02 -0.26
N GLU A 134 2.82 17.68 0.74
CA GLU A 134 3.48 18.04 1.99
C GLU A 134 3.89 16.80 2.82
N MET A 135 3.03 15.77 2.86
CA MET A 135 3.27 14.58 3.68
C MET A 135 4.21 13.55 3.03
N ARG A 136 4.18 13.39 1.70
CA ARG A 136 4.97 12.38 0.96
C ARG A 136 6.47 12.33 1.31
N PRO A 137 7.18 13.45 1.51
CA PRO A 137 8.58 13.43 1.92
C PRO A 137 8.84 12.60 3.18
N GLN A 138 7.89 12.53 4.12
CA GLN A 138 8.04 11.84 5.41
C GLN A 138 8.24 10.32 5.27
N TYR A 139 7.79 9.73 4.17
CA TYR A 139 7.86 8.28 3.91
C TYR A 139 8.43 7.96 2.52
N SER A 140 9.12 8.92 1.90
CA SER A 140 9.75 8.73 0.58
C SER A 140 10.89 7.70 0.59
N SER A 141 11.65 7.62 1.69
CA SER A 141 12.69 6.60 1.90
C SER A 141 12.12 5.19 1.82
N LEU A 142 10.98 4.96 2.47
CA LEU A 142 10.29 3.68 2.46
C LEU A 142 9.80 3.30 1.07
N ARG A 143 9.23 4.25 0.32
CA ARG A 143 8.87 4.04 -1.09
C ARG A 143 10.08 3.53 -1.88
N ASN A 144 11.21 4.22 -1.78
CA ASN A 144 12.41 3.88 -2.54
C ASN A 144 12.96 2.50 -2.17
N GLN A 145 13.00 2.16 -0.88
CA GLN A 145 13.41 0.84 -0.40
C GLN A 145 12.50 -0.27 -0.92
N LEU A 146 11.18 -0.07 -0.90
CA LEU A 146 10.24 -1.05 -1.47
C LEU A 146 10.43 -1.23 -2.98
N VAL A 147 10.62 -0.15 -3.72
CA VAL A 147 10.87 -0.21 -5.17
C VAL A 147 12.16 -0.97 -5.47
N GLU A 148 13.22 -0.77 -4.69
CA GLU A 148 14.48 -1.48 -4.85
C GLU A 148 14.36 -2.98 -4.57
N GLN A 149 13.60 -3.36 -3.53
CA GLN A 149 13.54 -4.74 -3.06
C GLN A 149 12.49 -5.60 -3.76
N ILE A 150 11.29 -5.05 -4.00
CA ILE A 150 10.16 -5.82 -4.58
C ILE A 150 9.64 -5.22 -5.89
N GLY A 151 10.21 -4.10 -6.37
CA GLY A 151 9.80 -3.44 -7.60
C GLY A 151 8.55 -2.57 -7.48
N ASN A 152 8.30 -1.76 -8.51
CA ASN A 152 7.04 -1.01 -8.63
C ASN A 152 5.88 -1.96 -8.92
N PRO A 153 4.69 -1.71 -8.33
CA PRO A 153 3.50 -2.45 -8.69
C PRO A 153 3.02 -2.06 -10.08
N THR A 154 2.38 -3.00 -10.78
CA THR A 154 1.77 -2.77 -12.08
C THR A 154 0.24 -2.86 -11.97
N ARG A 155 -0.49 -2.44 -13.02
CA ARG A 155 -1.94 -2.65 -13.06
C ARG A 155 -2.32 -4.13 -13.18
N SER A 156 -1.50 -4.95 -13.84
CA SER A 156 -1.78 -6.39 -13.98
C SER A 156 -1.71 -7.09 -12.63
N ASP A 157 -0.77 -6.71 -11.76
CA ASP A 157 -0.65 -7.29 -10.42
C ASP A 157 -1.97 -7.18 -9.62
N PHE A 158 -2.64 -6.01 -9.70
CA PHE A 158 -3.92 -5.79 -9.03
C PHE A 158 -5.10 -6.46 -9.74
N ALA A 159 -5.04 -6.62 -11.06
CA ALA A 159 -6.04 -7.34 -11.83
C ALA A 159 -6.05 -8.82 -11.45
N GLU A 160 -4.86 -9.42 -11.33
CA GLU A 160 -4.67 -10.81 -10.90
C GLU A 160 -5.04 -11.01 -9.41
N LEU A 161 -4.69 -10.04 -8.55
CA LEU A 161 -5.04 -10.10 -7.13
C LEU A 161 -6.55 -10.00 -6.88
N TYR A 162 -7.26 -9.21 -7.68
CA TYR A 162 -8.71 -8.99 -7.55
C TYR A 162 -9.40 -9.26 -8.88
N PRO A 163 -9.51 -10.54 -9.29
CA PRO A 163 -10.12 -10.89 -10.56
C PRO A 163 -11.58 -10.43 -10.59
N HIS A 164 -12.04 -10.00 -11.76
CA HIS A 164 -13.45 -9.73 -11.93
C HIS A 164 -14.28 -11.01 -11.75
N LYS A 165 -15.48 -10.87 -11.19
CA LYS A 165 -16.43 -11.99 -11.07
C LYS A 165 -17.05 -12.41 -12.42
N TYR A 166 -16.98 -11.51 -13.40
CA TYR A 166 -17.44 -11.70 -14.77
C TYR A 166 -16.24 -11.43 -15.69
N ASP A 167 -16.21 -11.98 -16.90
CA ASP A 167 -15.13 -11.74 -17.88
C ASP A 167 -15.19 -10.31 -18.48
N ASP A 168 -15.38 -9.30 -17.63
CA ASP A 168 -15.44 -7.90 -18.00
C ASP A 168 -14.02 -7.34 -18.17
N PRO A 169 -13.76 -6.57 -19.25
CA PRO A 169 -12.47 -5.94 -19.46
C PRO A 169 -12.27 -4.80 -18.45
N GLY A 170 -11.28 -4.93 -17.57
CA GLY A 170 -10.90 -3.85 -16.65
C GLY A 170 -10.34 -4.29 -15.31
N LEU A 171 -10.24 -3.32 -14.38
CA LEU A 171 -9.95 -3.58 -12.97
C LEU A 171 -11.26 -3.68 -12.20
N SER A 172 -11.35 -4.67 -11.30
CA SER A 172 -12.49 -4.79 -10.39
C SER A 172 -12.65 -3.54 -9.55
N GLU A 173 -13.84 -3.28 -9.00
CA GLU A 173 -14.07 -2.11 -8.15
C GLU A 173 -13.09 -2.06 -6.97
N GLN A 174 -12.79 -3.22 -6.40
CA GLN A 174 -11.81 -3.37 -5.33
C GLN A 174 -10.38 -3.04 -5.79
N ALA A 175 -9.98 -3.51 -6.98
CA ALA A 175 -8.69 -3.13 -7.56
C ALA A 175 -8.61 -1.64 -7.88
N ARG A 176 -9.68 -1.04 -8.43
CA ARG A 176 -9.73 0.40 -8.73
C ARG A 176 -9.56 1.24 -7.48
N ARG A 177 -10.27 0.90 -6.41
CA ARG A 177 -10.11 1.56 -5.11
C ARG A 177 -8.69 1.44 -4.57
N THR A 178 -8.13 0.23 -4.58
CA THR A 178 -6.75 -0.02 -4.12
C THR A 178 -5.73 0.80 -4.91
N VAL A 179 -5.86 0.81 -6.24
CA VAL A 179 -4.99 1.60 -7.13
C VAL A 179 -5.13 3.10 -6.87
N ARG A 180 -6.36 3.59 -6.63
CA ARG A 180 -6.60 5.00 -6.30
C ARG A 180 -5.93 5.38 -4.98
N ASP A 181 -6.11 4.58 -3.93
CA ASP A 181 -5.52 4.85 -2.61
C ASP A 181 -3.99 4.80 -2.69
N LEU A 182 -3.42 3.82 -3.40
CA LEU A 182 -1.98 3.71 -3.63
C LEU A 182 -1.41 4.97 -4.32
N LYS A 183 -2.08 5.46 -5.36
CA LYS A 183 -1.68 6.69 -6.07
C LYS A 183 -1.79 7.93 -5.20
N ALA A 184 -2.83 8.04 -4.39
CA ALA A 184 -2.98 9.17 -3.47
C ALA A 184 -1.81 9.22 -2.48
N VAL A 185 -1.47 8.06 -1.89
CA VAL A 185 -0.36 7.94 -0.93
C VAL A 185 0.99 8.20 -1.60
N PHE A 186 1.34 7.47 -2.66
CA PHE A 186 2.72 7.46 -3.17
C PHE A 186 2.96 8.37 -4.38
N GLY A 187 1.92 8.97 -4.94
CA GLY A 187 1.97 9.67 -6.23
C GLY A 187 1.59 8.75 -7.39
N SER A 188 1.22 9.35 -8.52
CA SER A 188 0.76 8.61 -9.70
C SER A 188 1.87 7.84 -10.42
N ASP A 189 3.13 8.23 -10.21
CA ASP A 189 4.34 7.63 -10.79
C ASP A 189 4.68 6.26 -10.19
N ILE A 190 4.04 5.87 -9.08
CA ILE A 190 4.27 4.57 -8.45
C ILE A 190 3.83 3.38 -9.31
N LEU A 191 2.86 3.57 -10.19
CA LEU A 191 2.36 2.53 -11.08
C LEU A 191 3.07 2.61 -12.43
N ILE A 192 3.91 1.62 -12.72
CA ILE A 192 4.47 1.48 -14.05
C ILE A 192 3.43 0.90 -15.02
N LYS A 193 3.60 1.19 -16.32
CA LYS A 193 2.81 0.50 -17.35
C LYS A 193 3.16 -0.99 -17.29
N ALA A 194 2.13 -1.82 -17.15
CA ALA A 194 2.23 -3.25 -17.36
C ALA A 194 2.40 -3.53 -18.86
#